data_AF-A0A7W3Z9E8-F1
#
_entry.id   AF-A0A7W3Z9E8-F1
#
_cell.length_a   1.000
_cell.length_b   1.000
_cell.length_c   1.000
_cell.angle_alpha   90.00
_cell.angle_beta   90.00
_cell.angle_gamma   90.00
#
_symmetry.space_group_name_H-M   'P 1'
#
loop_
_entity.id
_entity.type
_entity.pdbx_description
1 polymer ?
#
loop_
_entity_poly.entity_id
_entity_poly.type
_entity_poly.pdbx_seq_one_letter_code
_entity_poly.pdbx_strand_id
1 'polypeptide(L)'
;MASRATVAGAVLAAVVVAACSGPPDPRAYPGSEDGVSWEEAAARYAIALPSCPTKEFRFDVQPRLRDHLVFTFVASKSCVDGFLAHYGSDPAHPALKWPRDDNHPPFREDKSQRYGWTYDLTAKSALYNGFRTPNKSTFWLYVKSGAEETVYAWSLTTGAPN
;
A
#
# COMPACT_ATOMS: atom_id res chain seq x y z
N MET A 1 -11.23 54.52 53.64
CA MET A 1 -10.02 53.69 53.50
C MET A 1 -10.44 52.24 53.37
N ALA A 2 -10.06 51.58 52.27
CA ALA A 2 -10.02 50.12 51.94
C ALA A 2 -11.25 49.24 52.32
N SER A 3 -11.76 48.33 51.50
CA SER A 3 -11.07 47.42 50.58
C SER A 3 -12.04 46.90 49.51
N ARG A 4 -11.56 46.80 48.27
CA ARG A 4 -12.22 46.09 47.16
C ARG A 4 -11.88 44.60 47.27
N ALA A 5 -12.89 43.74 47.31
CA ALA A 5 -12.71 42.29 47.16
C ALA A 5 -13.10 41.89 45.73
N THR A 6 -12.10 41.66 44.88
CA THR A 6 -12.27 41.11 43.53
C THR A 6 -12.12 39.60 43.64
N VAL A 7 -13.21 38.85 43.46
CA VAL A 7 -13.16 37.38 43.35
C VAL A 7 -12.97 37.05 41.87
N ALA A 8 -11.75 36.66 41.50
CA ALA A 8 -11.43 36.12 40.18
C ALA A 8 -11.98 34.70 40.06
N GLY A 9 -13.06 34.52 39.30
CA GLY A 9 -13.57 33.21 38.92
C GLY A 9 -12.71 32.61 37.81
N ALA A 10 -11.89 31.61 38.15
CA ALA A 10 -11.13 30.83 37.18
C ALA A 10 -12.08 29.91 36.40
N VAL A 11 -12.30 30.22 35.11
CA VAL A 11 -12.94 29.30 34.17
C VAL A 11 -11.89 28.29 33.72
N LEU A 12 -11.93 27.09 34.29
CA LEU A 12 -11.17 25.93 33.81
C LEU A 12 -11.82 25.44 32.51
N ALA A 13 -11.28 25.87 31.37
CA ALA A 13 -11.59 25.29 30.08
C ALA A 13 -10.95 23.90 29.99
N ALA A 14 -11.77 22.86 30.10
CA ALA A 14 -11.36 21.49 29.77
C ALA A 14 -11.17 21.38 28.26
N VAL A 15 -9.93 21.48 27.79
CA VAL A 15 -9.57 21.16 26.41
C VAL A 15 -9.62 19.63 26.29
N VAL A 16 -10.74 19.12 25.76
CA VAL A 16 -10.80 17.75 25.24
C VAL A 16 -9.91 17.75 24.01
N VAL A 17 -8.68 17.25 24.14
CA VAL A 17 -7.83 16.94 22.99
C VAL A 17 -8.48 15.77 22.28
N ALA A 18 -9.41 16.05 21.37
CA ALA A 18 -9.75 15.10 20.33
C ALA A 18 -8.44 14.79 19.61
N ALA A 19 -7.99 13.55 19.68
CA ALA A 19 -6.88 13.08 18.86
C ALA A 19 -7.32 13.29 17.40
N CYS A 20 -6.87 14.40 16.80
CA CYS A 20 -7.11 14.71 15.41
C CYS A 20 -6.25 13.75 14.59
N SER A 21 -6.74 12.52 14.40
CA SER A 21 -6.37 11.74 13.23
C SER A 21 -6.69 12.59 12.01
N GLY A 22 -5.67 12.85 11.17
CA GLY A 22 -5.86 13.61 9.94
C GLY A 22 -6.97 12.96 9.08
N PRO A 23 -7.52 13.71 8.12
CA PRO A 23 -8.50 13.13 7.20
C PRO A 23 -7.91 11.87 6.55
N PRO A 24 -8.69 10.79 6.41
CA PRO A 24 -8.22 9.55 5.80
C PRO A 24 -7.62 9.82 4.41
N ASP A 25 -6.51 9.16 4.09
CA ASP A 25 -5.93 9.26 2.74
C ASP A 25 -6.97 8.74 1.73
N PRO A 26 -7.40 9.56 0.75
CA PRO A 26 -8.43 9.14 -0.20
C PRO A 26 -7.98 7.99 -1.10
N ARG A 27 -6.67 7.71 -1.17
CA ARG A 27 -6.09 6.57 -1.89
C ARG A 27 -6.22 5.26 -1.09
N ALA A 28 -6.49 5.32 0.21
CA ALA A 28 -6.60 4.14 1.04
C ALA A 28 -7.86 3.32 0.72
N TYR A 29 -7.73 1.99 0.76
CA TYR A 29 -8.87 1.07 0.79
C TYR A 29 -9.63 1.20 2.12
N PRO A 30 -10.95 0.96 2.13
CA PRO A 30 -11.69 0.82 3.38
C PRO A 30 -11.08 -0.27 4.28
N GLY A 31 -10.88 0.05 5.56
CA GLY A 31 -10.26 -0.86 6.53
C GLY A 31 -8.73 -0.80 6.60
N SER A 32 -8.10 0.12 5.87
CA SER A 32 -6.70 0.51 6.10
C SER A 32 -6.55 1.21 7.46
N GLU A 33 -5.34 1.23 8.03
CA GLU A 33 -5.03 1.93 9.28
C GLU A 33 -5.43 3.41 9.22
N ASP A 34 -6.23 3.84 10.20
CA ASP A 34 -6.79 5.18 10.24
C ASP A 34 -5.70 6.25 10.39
N GLY A 35 -5.78 7.30 9.58
CA GLY A 35 -4.88 8.45 9.64
C GLY A 35 -3.50 8.24 9.03
N VAL A 36 -3.20 7.06 8.47
CA VAL A 36 -1.91 6.78 7.81
C VAL A 36 -1.98 7.12 6.33
N SER A 37 -1.08 7.98 5.87
CA SER A 37 -0.94 8.29 4.44
C SER A 37 -0.12 7.22 3.71
N TRP A 38 -0.22 7.21 2.38
CA TRP A 38 0.68 6.39 1.56
C TRP A 38 2.14 6.68 1.86
N GLU A 39 2.53 7.94 2.01
CA GLU A 39 3.93 8.33 2.22
C GLU A 39 4.47 7.76 3.53
N GLU A 40 3.64 7.77 4.59
CA GLU A 40 4.00 7.13 5.86
C GLU A 40 4.05 5.61 5.71
N ALA A 41 3.04 4.98 5.10
CA ALA A 41 3.01 3.54 4.87
C ALA A 41 4.22 3.08 4.04
N ALA A 42 4.51 3.77 2.94
CA ALA A 42 5.60 3.45 2.03
C ALA A 42 6.97 3.62 2.69
N ALA A 43 7.13 4.61 3.57
CA ALA A 43 8.33 4.79 4.38
C ALA A 43 8.57 3.58 5.32
N ARG A 44 7.52 3.03 5.95
CA ARG A 44 7.63 1.82 6.79
C ARG A 44 8.23 0.62 6.03
N TYR A 45 7.95 0.53 4.73
CA TYR A 45 8.41 -0.56 3.85
C TYR A 45 9.62 -0.20 2.98
N ALA A 46 10.16 1.02 3.10
CA ALA A 46 11.19 1.57 2.21
C ALA A 46 10.86 1.41 0.72
N ILE A 47 9.60 1.65 0.35
CA ILE A 47 9.11 1.57 -1.03
C ILE A 47 8.63 2.93 -1.51
N ALA A 48 8.62 3.15 -2.82
CA ALA A 48 8.03 4.31 -3.46
C ALA A 48 7.17 3.85 -4.64
N LEU A 49 6.25 4.68 -5.11
CA LEU A 49 5.64 4.46 -6.43
C LEU A 49 6.70 4.67 -7.52
N PRO A 50 6.54 4.05 -8.70
CA PRO A 50 7.42 4.36 -9.80
C PRO A 50 7.35 5.85 -10.16
N SER A 51 8.45 6.38 -10.69
CA SER A 51 8.58 7.81 -11.04
C SER A 51 7.75 8.25 -12.25
N CYS A 52 7.18 7.29 -12.99
CA CYS A 52 6.28 7.59 -14.10
C CYS A 52 4.86 7.93 -13.61
N PRO A 53 4.00 8.49 -14.47
CA PRO A 53 2.58 8.65 -14.17
C PRO A 53 1.92 7.30 -13.85
N THR A 54 1.23 7.24 -12.72
CA THR A 54 0.40 6.10 -12.32
C THR A 54 -1.07 6.52 -12.24
N LYS A 55 -1.97 5.57 -12.47
CA LYS A 55 -3.42 5.74 -12.37
C LYS A 55 -4.00 4.71 -11.42
N GLU A 56 -5.23 4.95 -10.98
CA GLU A 56 -6.02 4.01 -10.15
C GLU A 56 -5.26 3.53 -8.90
N PHE A 57 -4.36 4.37 -8.38
CA PHE A 57 -3.54 4.00 -7.25
C PHE A 57 -4.39 3.88 -5.98
N ARG A 58 -4.27 2.72 -5.32
CA ARG A 58 -4.94 2.43 -4.05
C ARG A 58 -3.99 1.65 -3.14
N PHE A 59 -4.10 1.82 -1.83
CA PHE A 59 -3.28 1.07 -0.86
C PHE A 59 -4.07 0.66 0.38
N ASP A 60 -3.61 -0.37 1.07
CA ASP A 60 -4.08 -0.77 2.40
C ASP A 60 -2.84 -1.02 3.24
N VAL A 61 -2.76 -0.40 4.41
CA VAL A 61 -1.73 -0.67 5.40
C VAL A 61 -2.39 -1.10 6.70
N GLN A 62 -1.78 -2.03 7.42
CA GLN A 62 -2.25 -2.46 8.72
C GLN A 62 -1.28 -2.07 9.84
N PRO A 63 -1.76 -1.98 11.09
CA PRO A 63 -0.92 -1.76 12.25
C PRO A 63 0.15 -2.84 12.41
N ARG A 64 1.25 -2.50 13.09
CA ARG A 64 2.46 -3.35 13.28
C ARG A 64 2.23 -4.79 13.73
N LEU A 65 1.12 -5.10 14.42
CA LEU A 65 0.80 -6.47 14.86
C LEU A 65 0.19 -7.35 13.76
N ARG A 66 -0.35 -6.75 12.69
CA ARG A 66 -0.94 -7.41 11.51
C ARG A 66 -0.25 -6.94 10.22
N ASP A 67 0.96 -6.39 10.37
CA ASP A 67 1.63 -5.50 9.45
C ASP A 67 1.69 -6.06 8.04
N HIS A 68 0.92 -5.42 7.16
CA HIS A 68 1.04 -5.65 5.74
C HIS A 68 0.77 -4.37 5.00
N LEU A 69 1.41 -4.25 3.85
CA LEU A 69 1.15 -3.25 2.84
C LEU A 69 0.67 -3.93 1.58
N VAL A 70 -0.50 -3.50 1.14
CA VAL A 70 -1.08 -3.81 -0.16
C VAL A 70 -1.10 -2.53 -0.97
N PHE A 71 -0.80 -2.63 -2.26
CA PHE A 71 -1.12 -1.53 -3.16
C PHE A 71 -1.40 -2.02 -4.57
N THR A 72 -2.11 -1.18 -5.32
CA THR A 72 -2.33 -1.36 -6.75
C THR A 72 -2.10 -0.05 -7.48
N PHE A 73 -1.69 -0.15 -8.74
CA PHE A 73 -1.66 0.97 -9.66
C PHE A 73 -1.71 0.45 -11.11
N VAL A 74 -2.03 1.36 -12.02
CA VAL A 74 -1.94 1.16 -13.47
C VAL A 74 -0.83 2.06 -14.03
N ALA A 75 0.03 1.51 -14.89
CA ALA A 75 1.11 2.24 -15.55
C ALA A 75 1.49 1.62 -16.90
N SER A 76 2.33 2.32 -17.67
CA SER A 76 2.89 1.75 -18.91
C SER A 76 3.81 0.56 -18.60
N LYS A 77 3.92 -0.36 -19.55
CA LYS A 77 4.81 -1.52 -19.44
C LYS A 77 6.26 -1.14 -19.08
N SER A 78 6.82 -0.17 -19.79
CA SER A 78 8.20 0.27 -19.55
C SER A 78 8.41 0.79 -18.12
N CYS A 79 7.37 1.37 -17.53
CA CYS A 79 7.42 1.85 -16.16
C CYS A 79 7.36 0.71 -15.13
N VAL A 80 6.46 -0.25 -15.33
CA VAL A 80 6.38 -1.44 -14.46
C VAL A 80 7.66 -2.27 -14.54
N ASP A 81 8.20 -2.46 -15.74
CA ASP A 81 9.47 -3.18 -15.93
C ASP A 81 10.62 -2.47 -15.17
N GLY A 82 10.69 -1.13 -15.25
CA GLY A 82 11.67 -0.34 -14.47
C GLY A 82 11.45 -0.41 -12.97
N PHE A 83 10.20 -0.42 -12.52
CA PHE A 83 9.83 -0.56 -11.10
C PHE A 83 10.26 -1.92 -10.54
N LEU A 84 9.95 -3.00 -11.25
CA LEU A 84 10.36 -4.35 -10.89
C LEU A 84 11.89 -4.45 -10.81
N ALA A 85 12.60 -3.97 -11.83
CA ALA A 85 14.05 -4.00 -11.88
C ALA A 85 14.71 -3.20 -10.74
N HIS A 86 14.15 -2.03 -10.40
CA HIS A 86 14.64 -1.19 -9.31
C HIS A 86 14.67 -1.94 -7.96
N TYR A 87 13.68 -2.81 -7.73
CA TYR A 87 13.57 -3.62 -6.52
C TYR A 87 14.04 -5.07 -6.70
N GLY A 88 14.87 -5.32 -7.71
CA GLY A 88 15.59 -6.59 -7.90
C GLY A 88 14.77 -7.72 -8.53
N SER A 89 13.57 -7.44 -9.04
CA SER A 89 12.81 -8.41 -9.84
C SER A 89 13.13 -8.24 -11.31
N ASP A 90 13.55 -9.32 -11.98
CA ASP A 90 13.78 -9.31 -13.43
C ASP A 90 12.46 -9.42 -14.19
N PRO A 91 12.05 -8.39 -14.96
CA PRO A 91 10.80 -8.41 -15.73
C PRO A 91 10.71 -9.56 -16.75
N ALA A 92 11.85 -10.04 -17.26
CA ALA A 92 11.91 -11.12 -18.25
C ALA A 92 11.72 -12.51 -17.63
N HIS A 93 12.00 -12.66 -16.33
CA HIS A 93 12.01 -13.93 -15.60
C HIS A 93 11.05 -13.90 -14.39
N PRO A 94 9.73 -13.77 -14.59
CA PRO A 94 8.77 -13.90 -13.50
C PRO A 94 8.75 -15.33 -12.96
N ALA A 95 8.33 -15.46 -11.70
CA ALA A 95 8.23 -16.74 -11.02
C ALA A 95 7.10 -17.61 -11.58
N LEU A 96 5.96 -16.99 -11.91
CA LEU A 96 4.82 -17.65 -12.56
C LEU A 96 4.31 -16.76 -13.71
N LYS A 97 3.77 -17.39 -14.75
CA LYS A 97 3.13 -16.75 -15.90
C LYS A 97 1.77 -17.37 -16.13
N TRP A 98 0.77 -16.60 -16.56
CA TRP A 98 -0.51 -17.10 -17.07
C TRP A 98 -0.61 -16.92 -18.59
N PRO A 99 -1.41 -17.75 -19.28
CA PRO A 99 -2.23 -18.85 -18.76
C PRO A 99 -1.40 -20.02 -18.18
N ARG A 100 -1.99 -20.76 -17.23
CA ARG A 100 -1.40 -21.94 -16.55
C ARG A 100 -2.38 -23.11 -16.57
N ASP A 101 -1.87 -24.33 -16.61
CA ASP A 101 -2.69 -25.54 -16.63
C ASP A 101 -3.58 -25.70 -15.39
N ASP A 102 -3.10 -25.23 -14.23
CA ASP A 102 -3.82 -25.31 -12.95
C ASP A 102 -4.92 -24.23 -12.80
N ASN A 103 -4.92 -23.20 -13.66
CA ASN A 103 -5.79 -22.02 -13.56
C ASN A 103 -5.96 -21.48 -12.13
N HIS A 104 -4.92 -21.59 -11.30
CA HIS A 104 -4.99 -21.10 -9.93
C HIS A 104 -4.78 -19.58 -9.91
N PRO A 105 -5.56 -18.80 -9.13
CA PRO A 105 -5.36 -17.36 -9.03
C PRO A 105 -4.03 -17.01 -8.32
N PRO A 106 -3.43 -15.85 -8.62
CA PRO A 106 -2.14 -15.44 -8.04
C PRO A 106 -2.21 -15.18 -6.54
N PHE A 107 -3.38 -14.75 -6.07
CA PHE A 107 -3.67 -14.53 -4.65
C PHE A 107 -4.97 -15.22 -4.27
N ARG A 108 -5.15 -15.43 -2.97
CA ARG A 108 -6.36 -16.04 -2.41
C ARG A 108 -7.57 -15.14 -2.64
N GLU A 109 -8.76 -15.75 -2.61
CA GLU A 109 -10.04 -15.10 -2.91
C GLU A 109 -10.34 -13.90 -1.99
N ASP A 110 -9.80 -13.91 -0.76
CA ASP A 110 -9.95 -12.82 0.20
C ASP A 110 -9.45 -11.47 -0.36
N LYS A 111 -8.43 -11.48 -1.23
CA LYS A 111 -7.92 -10.26 -1.88
C LYS A 111 -8.88 -9.70 -2.92
N SER A 112 -9.52 -10.58 -3.69
CA SER A 112 -10.55 -10.17 -4.65
C SER A 112 -11.76 -9.58 -3.95
N GLN A 113 -12.21 -10.21 -2.87
CA GLN A 113 -13.36 -9.73 -2.09
C GLN A 113 -13.06 -8.40 -1.37
N ARG A 114 -11.86 -8.27 -0.77
CA ARG A 114 -11.50 -7.08 0.03
C ARG A 114 -11.08 -5.88 -0.83
N TYR A 115 -10.30 -6.11 -1.89
CA TYR A 115 -9.65 -5.04 -2.66
C TYR A 115 -10.22 -4.89 -4.08
N GLY A 116 -11.16 -5.74 -4.48
CA GLY A 116 -11.72 -5.74 -5.84
C GLY A 116 -10.74 -6.23 -6.91
N TRP A 117 -9.70 -6.99 -6.51
CA TRP A 117 -8.69 -7.49 -7.44
C TRP A 117 -9.30 -8.49 -8.42
N THR A 118 -9.07 -8.26 -9.72
CA THR A 118 -9.60 -9.09 -10.79
C THR A 118 -8.47 -9.79 -11.53
N TYR A 119 -8.62 -11.09 -11.76
CA TYR A 119 -7.65 -11.89 -12.48
C TYR A 119 -8.30 -12.43 -13.74
N ASP A 120 -7.69 -12.16 -14.89
CA ASP A 120 -8.00 -12.89 -16.12
C ASP A 120 -6.91 -13.95 -16.29
N LEU A 121 -7.23 -15.17 -15.87
CA LEU A 121 -6.29 -16.30 -15.87
C LEU A 121 -6.05 -16.85 -17.28
N THR A 122 -6.82 -16.40 -18.28
CA THR A 122 -6.66 -16.75 -19.68
C THR A 122 -5.78 -15.76 -20.44
N ALA A 123 -5.65 -14.53 -19.91
CA ALA A 123 -4.78 -13.50 -20.45
C ALA A 123 -3.33 -13.62 -19.96
N LYS A 124 -2.42 -13.00 -20.72
CA LYS A 124 -1.01 -12.91 -20.32
C LYS A 124 -0.90 -12.09 -19.05
N SER A 125 -0.24 -12.66 -18.05
CA SER A 125 0.08 -11.99 -16.80
C SER A 125 1.24 -12.72 -16.12
N ALA A 126 1.84 -12.07 -15.12
CA ALA A 126 3.03 -12.58 -14.45
C ALA A 126 2.99 -12.33 -12.95
N LEU A 127 3.52 -13.27 -12.16
CA LEU A 127 3.77 -13.09 -10.74
C LEU A 127 5.28 -13.01 -10.49
N TYR A 128 5.70 -11.99 -9.77
CA TYR A 128 7.06 -11.74 -9.34
C TYR A 128 7.14 -11.88 -7.82
N ASN A 129 8.07 -12.70 -7.34
CA ASN A 129 8.30 -12.94 -5.90
C ASN A 129 9.71 -12.56 -5.44
N GLY A 130 10.54 -12.02 -6.33
CA GLY A 130 11.89 -11.53 -6.04
C GLY A 130 11.94 -10.09 -5.56
N PHE A 131 10.78 -9.42 -5.43
CA PHE A 131 10.70 -7.99 -5.14
C PHE A 131 11.08 -7.72 -3.68
N ARG A 132 12.17 -6.99 -3.48
CA ARG A 132 12.71 -6.71 -2.15
C ARG A 132 13.13 -5.25 -2.02
N THR A 133 12.65 -4.60 -0.98
CA THR A 133 12.97 -3.20 -0.68
C THR A 133 14.28 -3.09 0.10
N PRO A 134 14.90 -1.89 0.18
CA PRO A 134 16.16 -1.68 0.91
C PRO A 134 16.12 -2.16 2.36
N ASN A 135 15.00 -1.96 3.05
CA ASN A 135 14.80 -2.40 4.44
C ASN A 135 14.55 -3.91 4.59
N LYS A 136 14.61 -4.67 3.49
CA LYS A 136 14.38 -6.12 3.40
C LYS A 136 12.92 -6.56 3.48
N SER A 137 11.96 -5.64 3.36
CA SER A 137 10.58 -6.04 3.11
C SER A 137 10.48 -6.79 1.79
N THR A 138 9.65 -7.83 1.75
CA THR A 138 9.47 -8.66 0.55
C THR A 138 8.03 -8.59 0.08
N PHE A 139 7.84 -8.64 -1.24
CA PHE A 139 6.52 -8.54 -1.85
C PHE A 139 6.32 -9.60 -2.92
N TRP A 140 5.07 -9.99 -3.09
CA TRP A 140 4.58 -10.61 -4.31
C TRP A 140 3.87 -9.56 -5.15
N LEU A 141 4.27 -9.44 -6.41
CA LEU A 141 3.66 -8.53 -7.39
C LEU A 141 3.06 -9.35 -8.52
N TYR A 142 1.75 -9.25 -8.69
CA TYR A 142 1.08 -9.74 -9.88
C TYR A 142 0.90 -8.59 -10.86
N VAL A 143 1.30 -8.81 -12.11
CA VAL A 143 1.20 -7.85 -13.21
C VAL A 143 0.24 -8.40 -14.24
N LYS A 144 -0.93 -7.77 -14.34
CA LYS A 144 -1.94 -8.04 -15.37
C LYS A 144 -1.58 -7.25 -16.62
N SER A 145 -1.32 -7.94 -17.73
CA SER A 145 -1.04 -7.25 -19.00
C SER A 145 -2.31 -6.67 -19.61
N GLY A 146 -2.17 -5.51 -20.25
CA GLY A 146 -3.22 -4.79 -20.95
C GLY A 146 -2.62 -3.70 -21.85
N ALA A 147 -3.44 -2.74 -22.30
CA ALA A 147 -2.92 -1.54 -22.96
C ALA A 147 -1.99 -0.73 -22.03
N GLU A 148 -2.35 -0.70 -20.75
CA GLU A 148 -1.48 -0.38 -19.62
C GLU A 148 -1.45 -1.61 -18.70
N GLU A 149 -0.38 -1.78 -17.93
CA GLU A 149 -0.23 -2.88 -16.99
C GLU A 149 -0.85 -2.49 -15.65
N THR A 150 -1.62 -3.41 -15.05
CA THR A 150 -2.12 -3.27 -13.68
C THR A 150 -1.24 -4.08 -12.74
N VAL A 151 -0.74 -3.46 -11.69
CA VAL A 151 0.07 -4.10 -10.65
C VAL A 151 -0.77 -4.31 -9.41
N TYR A 152 -0.72 -5.52 -8.86
CA TYR A 152 -1.25 -5.87 -7.54
C TYR A 152 -0.09 -6.34 -6.66
N ALA A 153 0.23 -5.58 -5.63
CA ALA A 153 1.36 -5.84 -4.74
C ALA A 153 0.88 -6.21 -3.34
N TRP A 154 1.48 -7.25 -2.77
CA TRP A 154 1.19 -7.74 -1.43
C TRP A 154 2.51 -8.00 -0.68
N SER A 155 2.70 -7.33 0.47
CA SER A 155 3.86 -7.58 1.32
C SER A 155 3.75 -8.95 2.00
N LEU A 156 4.83 -9.73 1.96
CA LEU A 156 4.95 -10.97 2.73
C LEU A 156 5.57 -10.75 4.09
N THR A 157 6.53 -9.83 4.16
CA THR A 157 7.26 -9.48 5.38
C THR A 157 7.49 -7.99 5.42
N THR A 158 7.39 -7.39 6.60
CA THR A 158 7.98 -6.08 6.87
C THR A 158 9.43 -6.27 7.28
N GLY A 159 10.31 -5.50 6.67
CA GLY A 159 11.73 -5.45 7.01
C GLY A 159 12.00 -4.80 8.37
N ALA A 160 13.28 -4.81 8.80
CA ALA A 160 13.68 -4.02 9.95
C ALA A 160 13.69 -2.53 9.57
N PRO A 161 13.30 -1.60 10.45
CA PRO A 161 13.52 -0.19 10.21
C PRO A 161 15.03 0.05 10.02
N ASN A 162 15.38 0.82 8.97
CA ASN A 162 16.75 1.26 8.74
C ASN A 162 17.15 2.35 9.74
#